data_AF-A0A2T4X0Y6-F1
#
_entry.id   AF-A0A2T4X0Y6-F1
#
_cell.length_a   1.000
_cell.length_b   1.000
_cell.length_c   1.000
_cell.angle_alpha   90.00
_cell.angle_beta   90.00
_cell.angle_gamma   90.00
#
_symmetry.space_group_name_H-M   'P 1'
#
loop_
_entity.id
_entity.type
_entity.pdbx_description
1 polymer ?
#
loop_
_entity_poly.entity_id
_entity_poly.type
_entity_poly.pdbx_seq_one_letter_code
_entity_poly.pdbx_strand_id
1 'polypeptide(L)'
;MNQNKTGRYLKYAIGEIILVVIGILIALQINNWNEQKKEDNTATVLAKSLVEDLNKDADFLKSALTFSKQKIENCDSLLALLSVPQKQWNIESIYKSLNIAGQSNPFFPTTGTYQQIVTSGSLKLFDQSIANQLNAYEMQLKKLDYWAAAEDKTLWLFADIVWKGMNMRAIADIRFNYGQKNELLMNIPESSINEFINLTSAIKTYRTKTEVEYKEQLRLAENLKQSLTDSYHLN
;
A
#
# COMPACT_ATOMS: atom_id res chain seq x y z
N MET A 1 -19.44 -84.25 -0.45
CA MET A 1 -20.29 -83.05 -0.19
C MET A 1 -19.45 -81.79 -0.42
N ASN A 2 -19.99 -80.80 -1.14
CA ASN A 2 -19.63 -79.36 -1.05
C ASN A 2 -18.31 -78.78 -1.62
N GLN A 3 -17.71 -79.29 -2.69
CA GLN A 3 -16.57 -78.57 -3.33
C GLN A 3 -16.98 -77.37 -4.21
N ASN A 4 -18.21 -77.33 -4.75
CA ASN A 4 -18.67 -76.25 -5.66
C ASN A 4 -19.48 -75.12 -4.98
N LYS A 5 -19.72 -75.19 -3.66
CA LYS A 5 -20.50 -74.15 -2.95
C LYS A 5 -19.61 -73.03 -2.41
N THR A 6 -18.42 -73.35 -1.89
CA THR A 6 -17.49 -72.37 -1.28
C THR A 6 -17.01 -71.31 -2.27
N GLY A 7 -16.66 -71.69 -3.51
CA GLY A 7 -16.25 -70.73 -4.54
C GLY A 7 -17.37 -69.81 -5.01
N ARG A 8 -18.64 -70.24 -4.89
CA ARG A 8 -19.80 -69.41 -5.22
C ARG A 8 -19.99 -68.32 -4.16
N TYR A 9 -19.97 -68.69 -2.88
CA TYR A 9 -20.05 -67.73 -1.76
C TYR A 9 -18.88 -66.73 -1.76
N LEU A 10 -17.65 -67.19 -2.08
CA LEU A 10 -16.49 -66.31 -2.17
C LEU A 10 -16.64 -65.25 -3.28
N LYS A 11 -17.15 -65.63 -4.46
CA LYS A 11 -17.41 -64.69 -5.56
C LYS A 11 -18.48 -63.65 -5.20
N TYR A 12 -19.53 -64.06 -4.50
CA TYR A 12 -20.58 -63.14 -4.04
C TYR A 12 -20.06 -62.17 -2.96
N ALA A 13 -19.30 -62.65 -1.97
CA ALA A 13 -18.71 -61.80 -0.94
C ALA A 13 -17.69 -60.79 -1.51
N ILE A 14 -16.88 -61.20 -2.49
CA ILE A 14 -15.97 -60.29 -3.21
C ILE A 14 -16.76 -59.23 -3.99
N GLY A 15 -17.84 -59.62 -4.67
CA GLY A 15 -18.71 -58.68 -5.38
C GLY A 15 -19.36 -57.65 -4.45
N GLU A 16 -19.79 -58.07 -3.26
CA GLU A 16 -20.34 -57.19 -2.23
C GLU A 16 -19.31 -56.20 -1.67
N ILE A 17 -18.09 -56.67 -1.38
CA ILE A 17 -16.98 -55.79 -0.97
C ILE A 17 -16.68 -54.76 -2.05
N ILE A 18 -16.60 -55.18 -3.32
CA ILE A 18 -16.34 -54.27 -4.44
C ILE A 18 -17.46 -53.22 -4.57
N LEU A 19 -18.73 -53.62 -4.44
CA LEU A 19 -19.87 -52.70 -4.46
C LEU A 19 -19.82 -51.69 -3.30
N VAL A 20 -19.50 -52.15 -2.09
CA VAL A 20 -19.35 -51.28 -0.92
C VAL A 20 -18.19 -50.30 -1.11
N VAL A 21 -17.04 -50.76 -1.61
CA VAL A 21 -15.87 -49.92 -1.88
C VAL A 21 -16.18 -48.86 -2.94
N ILE A 22 -16.86 -49.22 -4.03
CA ILE A 22 -17.32 -48.26 -5.05
C ILE A 22 -18.26 -47.22 -4.43
N GLY A 23 -19.20 -47.65 -3.59
CA GLY A 23 -20.10 -46.76 -2.87
C GLY A 23 -19.36 -45.73 -2.00
N ILE A 24 -18.36 -46.19 -1.22
CA ILE A 24 -17.54 -45.31 -0.38
C ILE A 24 -16.71 -44.35 -1.23
N LEU A 25 -16.09 -44.81 -2.31
CA LEU A 25 -15.29 -43.96 -3.20
C LEU A 25 -16.14 -42.87 -3.86
N ILE A 26 -17.35 -43.21 -4.34
CA ILE A 26 -18.27 -42.23 -4.91
C ILE A 26 -18.69 -41.21 -3.83
N ALA A 27 -19.03 -41.67 -2.63
CA ALA A 27 -19.41 -40.78 -1.52
C ALA A 27 -18.27 -39.81 -1.14
N LEU A 28 -17.03 -40.32 -1.04
CA LEU A 28 -15.84 -39.50 -0.80
C LEU A 28 -15.60 -38.52 -1.94
N GLN A 29 -15.80 -38.94 -3.18
CA GLN A 29 -15.57 -38.07 -4.34
C GLN A 29 -16.60 -36.94 -4.42
N ILE A 30 -17.88 -37.21 -4.12
CA ILE A 30 -18.92 -36.17 -4.00
C ILE A 30 -18.57 -35.19 -2.87
N ASN A 31 -18.13 -35.69 -1.72
CA ASN A 31 -17.74 -34.85 -0.60
C ASN A 31 -16.55 -33.94 -0.94
N ASN A 32 -15.51 -34.51 -1.55
CA ASN A 32 -14.32 -33.75 -1.98
C ASN A 32 -14.67 -32.70 -3.04
N TRP A 33 -15.57 -33.01 -3.98
CA TRP A 33 -16.03 -32.05 -4.97
C TRP A 33 -16.82 -30.89 -4.35
N ASN A 34 -17.68 -31.16 -3.37
CA ASN A 34 -18.41 -30.12 -2.65
C ASN A 34 -17.48 -29.23 -1.81
N GLU A 35 -16.46 -29.81 -1.17
CA GLU A 35 -15.46 -29.04 -0.42
C GLU A 35 -14.62 -28.16 -1.36
N GLN A 36 -14.14 -28.71 -2.49
CA GLN A 36 -13.40 -27.94 -3.50
C GLN A 36 -14.24 -26.76 -4.01
N LYS A 37 -15.53 -26.99 -4.33
CA LYS A 37 -16.42 -25.91 -4.77
C LYS A 37 -16.56 -24.79 -3.74
N LYS A 38 -16.56 -25.12 -2.45
CA LYS A 38 -16.63 -24.14 -1.36
C LYS A 38 -15.32 -23.37 -1.22
N GLU A 39 -14.18 -24.05 -1.37
CA GLU A 39 -12.85 -23.43 -1.40
C GLU A 39 -12.71 -22.46 -2.59
N ASP A 40 -13.13 -22.87 -3.79
CA ASP A 40 -13.10 -22.04 -5.01
C ASP A 40 -13.98 -20.77 -4.87
N ASN A 41 -15.18 -20.92 -4.30
CA ASN A 41 -16.06 -19.80 -4.01
C ASN A 41 -15.42 -18.82 -3.02
N THR A 42 -14.77 -19.35 -1.98
CA THR A 42 -14.08 -18.53 -0.98
C THR A 42 -12.91 -17.77 -1.60
N ALA A 43 -12.11 -18.45 -2.43
CA ALA A 43 -11.00 -17.84 -3.17
C ALA A 43 -11.50 -16.70 -4.08
N THR A 44 -12.61 -16.92 -4.79
CA THR A 44 -13.21 -15.92 -5.69
C THR A 44 -13.69 -14.68 -4.94
N VAL A 45 -14.34 -14.85 -3.77
CA VAL A 45 -14.77 -13.73 -2.92
C VAL A 45 -13.57 -12.93 -2.43
N LEU A 46 -12.52 -13.61 -1.94
CA LEU A 46 -11.30 -12.95 -1.48
C LEU A 46 -10.57 -12.24 -2.63
N ALA A 47 -10.50 -12.85 -3.81
CA ALA A 47 -9.89 -12.25 -5.00
C ALA A 47 -10.62 -10.96 -5.39
N LYS A 48 -11.95 -10.96 -5.38
CA LYS A 48 -12.75 -9.76 -5.63
C LYS A 48 -12.47 -8.65 -4.62
N SER A 49 -12.46 -8.99 -3.33
CA SER A 49 -12.14 -8.01 -2.28
C SER A 49 -10.72 -7.45 -2.40
N LEU A 50 -9.73 -8.28 -2.76
CA LEU A 50 -8.37 -7.83 -3.06
C LEU A 50 -8.34 -6.85 -4.23
N VAL A 51 -9.06 -7.13 -5.32
CA VAL A 51 -9.13 -6.22 -6.49
C VAL A 51 -9.73 -4.87 -6.09
N GLU A 52 -10.78 -4.86 -5.27
CA GLU A 52 -11.39 -3.63 -4.75
C GLU A 52 -10.39 -2.83 -3.89
N ASP A 53 -9.66 -3.49 -3.01
CA ASP A 53 -8.64 -2.88 -2.16
C ASP A 53 -7.47 -2.32 -2.99
N LEU A 54 -6.97 -3.09 -3.96
CA LEU A 54 -5.90 -2.67 -4.87
C LEU A 54 -6.28 -1.48 -5.75
N ASN A 55 -7.55 -1.35 -6.14
CA ASN A 55 -8.02 -0.17 -6.87
C ASN A 55 -7.99 1.09 -6.01
N LYS A 56 -8.44 1.02 -4.76
CA LYS A 56 -8.37 2.15 -3.81
C LYS A 56 -6.91 2.57 -3.57
N ASP A 57 -6.05 1.58 -3.36
CA ASP A 57 -4.62 1.80 -3.13
C ASP A 57 -3.96 2.44 -4.36
N ALA A 58 -4.28 1.96 -5.57
CA ALA A 58 -3.76 2.51 -6.81
C ALA A 58 -4.19 3.97 -7.03
N ASP A 59 -5.46 4.30 -6.76
CA ASP A 59 -5.96 5.66 -6.89
C ASP A 59 -5.30 6.61 -5.89
N PHE A 60 -5.13 6.18 -4.64
CA PHE A 60 -4.37 6.95 -3.66
C PHE A 60 -2.92 7.17 -4.12
N LEU A 61 -2.23 6.12 -4.55
CA LEU A 61 -0.83 6.18 -4.98
C LEU A 61 -0.65 7.17 -6.14
N LYS A 62 -1.58 7.22 -7.10
CA LYS A 62 -1.55 8.20 -8.21
C LYS A 62 -1.65 9.65 -7.69
N SER A 63 -2.55 9.92 -6.74
CA SER A 63 -2.64 11.23 -6.08
C SER A 63 -1.39 11.55 -5.28
N ALA A 64 -0.84 10.58 -4.55
CA ALA A 64 0.37 10.72 -3.75
C ALA A 64 1.62 10.98 -4.61
N LEU A 65 1.71 10.36 -5.79
CA LEU A 65 2.75 10.63 -6.78
C LEU A 65 2.66 12.05 -7.34
N THR A 66 1.44 12.53 -7.64
CA THR A 66 1.22 13.91 -8.10
C THR A 66 1.65 14.92 -7.03
N PHE A 67 1.25 14.70 -5.78
CA PHE A 67 1.69 15.50 -4.65
C PHE A 67 3.21 15.44 -4.46
N SER A 68 3.83 14.26 -4.62
CA SER A 68 5.27 14.10 -4.42
C SER A 68 6.08 14.95 -5.39
N LYS A 69 5.67 15.02 -6.67
CA LYS A 69 6.28 15.91 -7.66
C LYS A 69 6.19 17.38 -7.26
N GLN A 70 4.98 17.84 -6.93
CA GLN A 70 4.76 19.21 -6.46
C GLN A 70 5.61 19.53 -5.23
N LYS A 71 5.68 18.60 -4.28
CA LYS A 71 6.48 18.78 -3.06
C LYS A 71 7.97 18.89 -3.35
N ILE A 72 8.51 18.06 -4.25
CA ILE A 72 9.92 18.13 -4.67
C ILE A 72 10.22 19.48 -5.34
N GLU A 73 9.37 19.94 -6.25
CA GLU A 73 9.51 21.26 -6.91
C GLU A 73 9.46 22.43 -5.91
N ASN A 74 8.59 22.33 -4.90
CA ASN A 74 8.50 23.33 -3.83
C ASN A 74 9.71 23.29 -2.89
N CYS A 75 10.30 22.11 -2.65
CA CYS A 75 11.58 22.03 -1.94
C CYS A 75 12.69 22.69 -2.75
N ASP A 76 12.75 22.49 -4.07
CA ASP A 76 13.72 23.14 -4.94
C ASP A 76 13.59 24.66 -4.94
N SER A 77 12.35 25.15 -5.02
CA SER A 77 12.04 26.58 -4.94
C SER A 77 12.47 27.16 -3.59
N LEU A 78 12.17 26.46 -2.49
CA LEU A 78 12.56 26.88 -1.15
C LEU A 78 14.08 26.90 -0.98
N LEU A 79 14.79 25.86 -1.45
CA LEU A 79 16.25 25.81 -1.41
C LEU A 79 16.89 26.96 -2.18
N ALA A 80 16.38 27.29 -3.36
CA ALA A 80 16.88 28.42 -4.14
C ALA A 80 16.70 29.75 -3.40
N LEU A 81 15.54 29.96 -2.76
CA LEU A 81 15.24 31.16 -1.97
C LEU A 81 16.10 31.26 -0.71
N LEU A 82 16.37 30.14 -0.03
CA LEU A 82 17.18 30.12 1.20
C LEU A 82 18.68 30.25 0.93
N SER A 83 19.13 29.95 -0.30
CA SER A 83 20.56 29.98 -0.67
C SER A 83 21.10 31.38 -0.99
N VAL A 84 20.24 32.41 -1.01
CA VAL A 84 20.66 33.81 -1.13
C VAL A 84 20.68 34.50 0.25
N PRO A 85 21.43 35.61 0.42
CA PRO A 85 21.45 36.33 1.70
C PRO A 85 20.05 36.72 2.18
N GLN A 86 19.77 36.64 3.50
CA GLN A 86 18.44 36.88 4.06
C GLN A 86 17.79 38.20 3.63
N LYS A 87 18.60 39.25 3.46
CA LYS A 87 18.13 40.57 3.00
C LYS A 87 17.53 40.56 1.58
N GLN A 88 17.76 39.50 0.81
CA GLN A 88 17.27 39.30 -0.54
C GLN A 88 16.11 38.29 -0.60
N TRP A 89 15.67 37.76 0.55
CA TRP A 89 14.59 36.79 0.59
C TRP A 89 13.27 37.40 0.13
N ASN A 90 12.62 36.71 -0.82
CA ASN A 90 11.23 36.95 -1.12
C ASN A 90 10.36 36.16 -0.13
N ILE A 91 9.90 36.85 0.92
CA ILE A 91 9.14 36.24 2.02
C ILE A 91 7.85 35.57 1.51
N GLU A 92 7.14 36.20 0.59
CA GLU A 92 5.91 35.62 0.00
C GLU A 92 6.18 34.30 -0.72
N SER A 93 7.22 34.27 -1.55
CA SER A 93 7.63 33.04 -2.25
C SER A 93 8.08 31.96 -1.27
N ILE A 94 8.81 32.32 -0.21
CA ILE A 94 9.22 31.36 0.83
C ILE A 94 8.00 30.75 1.50
N TYR A 95 7.02 31.57 1.92
CA TYR A 95 5.79 31.10 2.54
C TYR A 95 5.01 30.13 1.62
N LYS A 96 4.91 30.44 0.32
CA LYS A 96 4.24 29.59 -0.67
C LYS A 96 4.96 28.26 -0.85
N SER A 97 6.28 28.28 -1.07
CA SER A 97 7.08 27.07 -1.26
C SER A 97 7.11 26.18 -0.02
N LEU A 98 7.30 26.81 1.15
CA LEU A 98 7.28 26.15 2.44
C LEU A 98 5.94 25.48 2.76
N ASN A 99 4.81 26.09 2.36
CA ASN A 99 3.51 25.51 2.68
C ASN A 99 3.36 24.08 2.12
N ILE A 100 3.85 23.81 0.92
CA ILE A 100 3.82 22.45 0.32
C ILE A 100 5.00 21.61 0.81
N ALA A 101 6.21 22.18 0.88
CA ALA A 101 7.40 21.46 1.36
C ALA A 101 7.24 20.94 2.81
N GLY A 102 6.51 21.67 3.65
CA GLY A 102 6.22 21.32 5.04
C GLY A 102 4.98 20.43 5.25
N GLN A 103 4.31 19.94 4.21
CA GLN A 103 3.13 19.07 4.35
C GLN A 103 3.49 17.59 4.40
N SER A 104 2.86 16.85 5.32
CA SER A 104 2.88 15.39 5.33
C SER A 104 1.73 14.86 4.46
N ASN A 105 2.00 13.84 3.65
CA ASN A 105 1.00 13.13 2.84
C ASN A 105 1.41 11.65 2.69
N PRO A 106 1.36 10.89 3.79
CA PRO A 106 1.70 9.46 3.79
C PRO A 106 0.61 8.64 3.11
N PHE A 107 1.01 7.55 2.44
CA PHE A 107 0.10 6.57 1.89
C PHE A 107 -0.40 5.62 2.97
N PHE A 108 -1.71 5.38 2.99
CA PHE A 108 -2.37 4.45 3.89
C PHE A 108 -2.93 3.27 3.09
N PRO A 109 -2.26 2.11 3.09
CA PRO A 109 -2.69 0.95 2.31
C PRO A 109 -3.93 0.28 2.89
N THR A 110 -4.74 -0.32 2.01
CA THR A 110 -5.88 -1.13 2.39
C THR A 110 -5.43 -2.56 2.69
N THR A 111 -5.30 -2.90 3.97
CA THR A 111 -4.70 -4.18 4.42
C THR A 111 -5.71 -5.23 4.88
N GLY A 112 -7.00 -4.89 4.94
CA GLY A 112 -8.05 -5.72 5.55
C GLY A 112 -8.16 -7.11 4.92
N THR A 113 -8.28 -7.19 3.59
CA THR A 113 -8.44 -8.47 2.90
C THR A 113 -7.17 -9.32 2.98
N TYR A 114 -5.99 -8.72 2.82
CA TYR A 114 -4.72 -9.45 2.97
C TYR A 114 -4.58 -10.04 4.39
N GLN A 115 -4.86 -9.25 5.42
CA GLN A 115 -4.79 -9.70 6.80
C GLN A 115 -5.76 -10.86 7.07
N GLN A 116 -6.97 -10.81 6.50
CA GLN A 116 -7.93 -11.91 6.56
C GLN A 116 -7.32 -13.18 5.93
N ILE A 117 -6.78 -13.09 4.71
CA ILE A 117 -6.19 -14.22 3.98
C ILE A 117 -5.07 -14.90 4.79
N VAL A 118 -4.20 -14.10 5.41
CA VAL A 118 -3.08 -14.62 6.22
C VAL A 118 -3.59 -15.26 7.50
N THR A 119 -4.48 -14.58 8.24
CA THR A 119 -4.95 -15.05 9.56
C THR A 119 -5.86 -16.27 9.48
N SER A 120 -6.67 -16.40 8.41
CA SER A 120 -7.50 -17.58 8.17
C SER A 120 -6.73 -18.75 7.55
N GLY A 121 -5.48 -18.55 7.14
CA GLY A 121 -4.71 -19.53 6.36
C GLY A 121 -5.27 -19.75 4.95
N SER A 122 -6.10 -18.83 4.44
CA SER A 122 -6.73 -18.92 3.12
C SER A 122 -5.75 -18.64 1.97
N LEU A 123 -4.50 -18.28 2.24
CA LEU A 123 -3.48 -18.12 1.19
C LEU A 123 -3.31 -19.39 0.33
N LYS A 124 -3.52 -20.57 0.94
CA LYS A 124 -3.48 -21.88 0.25
C LYS A 124 -4.53 -22.05 -0.86
N LEU A 125 -5.56 -21.19 -0.88
CA LEU A 125 -6.63 -21.22 -1.87
C LEU A 125 -6.26 -20.49 -3.17
N PHE A 126 -5.13 -19.79 -3.18
CA PHE A 126 -4.58 -19.12 -4.35
C PHE A 126 -3.46 -19.96 -4.94
N ASP A 127 -3.22 -19.80 -6.25
CA ASP A 127 -2.04 -20.38 -6.87
C ASP A 127 -0.75 -19.75 -6.30
N GLN A 128 0.37 -20.46 -6.48
CA GLN A 128 1.66 -20.02 -5.94
C GLN A 128 2.12 -18.67 -6.53
N SER A 129 1.70 -18.33 -7.75
CA SER A 129 2.07 -17.08 -8.43
C SER A 129 1.42 -15.89 -7.74
N ILE A 130 0.10 -15.93 -7.53
CA ILE A 130 -0.68 -14.92 -6.83
C ILE A 130 -0.22 -14.81 -5.38
N ALA A 131 0.04 -15.94 -4.70
CA ALA A 131 0.58 -15.92 -3.35
C ALA A 131 1.93 -15.19 -3.27
N ASN A 132 2.82 -15.40 -4.24
CA ASN A 132 4.10 -14.69 -4.31
C ASN A 132 3.91 -13.19 -4.60
N GLN A 133 2.99 -12.83 -5.48
CA GLN A 133 2.67 -11.43 -5.78
C GLN A 133 2.07 -10.69 -4.57
N LEU A 134 1.16 -11.33 -3.81
CA LEU A 134 0.63 -10.80 -2.56
C LEU A 134 1.76 -10.54 -1.55
N ASN A 135 2.66 -11.50 -1.37
CA ASN A 135 3.81 -11.32 -0.48
C ASN A 135 4.76 -10.21 -0.94
N ALA A 136 4.96 -10.07 -2.26
CA ALA A 136 5.78 -8.99 -2.82
C ALA A 136 5.14 -7.62 -2.60
N TYR A 137 3.83 -7.49 -2.81
CA TYR A 137 3.05 -6.28 -2.54
C TYR A 137 3.22 -5.83 -1.09
N GLU A 138 3.11 -6.77 -0.15
CA GLU A 138 3.19 -6.52 1.29
C GLU A 138 4.61 -6.21 1.77
N MET A 139 5.61 -6.88 1.19
CA MET A 139 7.01 -6.54 1.45
C MET A 139 7.34 -5.12 0.98
N GLN A 140 6.74 -4.69 -0.13
CA GLN A 140 6.96 -3.34 -0.67
C GLN A 140 6.32 -2.25 0.22
N LEU A 141 5.14 -2.52 0.82
CA LEU A 141 4.51 -1.61 1.78
C LEU A 141 5.44 -1.28 2.96
N LYS A 142 6.21 -2.26 3.46
CA LYS A 142 7.18 -2.05 4.55
C LYS A 142 8.33 -1.13 4.17
N LYS A 143 8.81 -1.20 2.92
CA LYS A 143 9.88 -0.31 2.44
C LYS A 143 9.38 1.12 2.31
N LEU A 144 8.15 1.28 1.82
CA LEU A 144 7.47 2.55 1.69
C LEU A 144 7.32 3.25 3.05
N ASP A 145 6.83 2.51 4.05
CA ASP A 145 6.63 3.04 5.41
C ASP A 145 7.94 3.57 6.03
N TYR A 146 9.06 2.87 5.81
CA TYR A 146 10.37 3.29 6.33
C TYR A 146 10.78 4.69 5.86
N TRP A 147 10.66 4.98 4.55
CA TRP A 147 11.04 6.28 4.00
C TRP A 147 10.05 7.39 4.35
N ALA A 148 8.75 7.07 4.35
CA ALA A 148 7.71 8.00 4.76
C ALA A 148 7.90 8.42 6.24
N ALA A 149 8.22 7.47 7.12
CA ALA A 149 8.49 7.76 8.53
C ALA A 149 9.75 8.61 8.75
N ALA A 150 10.79 8.42 7.93
CA ALA A 150 11.99 9.26 7.98
C ALA A 150 11.70 10.72 7.58
N GLU A 151 10.88 10.90 6.54
CA GLU A 151 10.42 12.22 6.12
C GLU A 151 9.58 12.89 7.21
N ASP A 152 8.62 12.17 7.81
CA ASP A 152 7.74 12.72 8.86
C ASP A 152 8.54 13.22 10.07
N LYS A 153 9.53 12.43 10.54
CA LYS A 153 10.45 12.87 11.60
C LYS A 153 11.21 14.14 11.23
N THR A 154 11.62 14.26 9.97
CA THR A 154 12.33 15.45 9.46
C THR A 154 11.39 16.66 9.38
N LEU A 155 10.12 16.45 9.03
CA LEU A 155 9.10 17.50 9.01
C LEU A 155 8.84 18.07 10.40
N TRP A 156 8.94 17.28 11.47
CA TRP A 156 8.83 17.80 12.84
C TRP A 156 9.98 18.73 13.23
N LEU A 157 11.22 18.39 12.84
CA LEU A 157 12.38 19.27 13.04
C LEU A 157 12.25 20.55 12.20
N PHE A 158 11.78 20.42 10.96
CA PHE A 158 11.50 21.56 10.10
C PHE A 158 10.42 22.46 10.72
N ALA A 159 9.35 21.89 11.24
CA ALA A 159 8.26 22.61 11.89
C ALA A 159 8.72 23.43 13.11
N ASP A 160 9.71 22.94 13.87
CA ASP A 160 10.28 23.68 15.00
C ASP A 160 10.88 25.03 14.58
N ILE A 161 11.62 25.06 13.45
CA ILE A 161 12.14 26.31 12.87
C ILE A 161 10.98 27.21 12.41
N VAL A 162 10.01 26.63 11.71
CA VAL A 162 8.88 27.38 11.14
C VAL A 162 8.03 28.03 12.23
N TRP A 163 7.68 27.31 13.29
CA TRP A 163 6.77 27.81 14.32
C TRP A 163 7.43 28.88 15.21
N LYS A 164 8.76 28.83 15.36
CA LYS A 164 9.54 29.86 16.06
C LYS A 164 9.78 31.09 15.21
N GLY A 165 9.98 30.91 13.90
CA GLY A 165 10.41 31.97 12.99
C GLY A 165 9.31 32.59 12.15
N MET A 166 8.11 32.00 12.05
CA MET A 166 7.09 32.43 11.08
C MET A 166 5.69 32.59 11.69
N ASN A 167 4.88 33.46 11.08
CA ASN A 167 3.47 33.62 11.45
C ASN A 167 2.62 32.44 10.96
N MET A 168 2.22 31.55 11.88
CA MET A 168 1.39 30.39 11.58
C MET A 168 -0.03 30.72 11.08
N ARG A 169 -0.58 31.88 11.44
CA ARG A 169 -1.88 32.31 10.92
C ARG A 169 -1.78 32.66 9.44
N ALA A 170 -0.68 33.26 9.01
CA ALA A 170 -0.44 33.53 7.59
C ALA A 170 -0.16 32.26 6.78
N ILE A 171 0.47 31.24 7.39
CA ILE A 171 0.55 29.90 6.79
C ILE A 171 -0.86 29.31 6.61
N ALA A 172 -1.75 29.44 7.60
CA ALA A 172 -3.13 28.97 7.49
C ALA A 172 -3.90 29.70 6.38
N ASP A 173 -3.73 31.02 6.24
CA ASP A 173 -4.34 31.80 5.17
C ASP A 173 -3.97 31.27 3.78
N ILE A 174 -2.69 30.95 3.58
CA ILE A 174 -2.18 30.38 2.32
C ILE A 174 -2.68 28.94 2.15
N ARG A 175 -2.57 28.10 3.18
CA ARG A 175 -2.90 26.68 3.12
C ARG A 175 -4.37 26.43 2.82
N PHE A 176 -5.26 27.21 3.42
CA PHE A 176 -6.70 27.04 3.30
C PHE A 176 -7.36 28.09 2.42
N ASN A 177 -6.56 28.90 1.71
CA ASN A 177 -7.01 29.94 0.79
C ASN A 177 -8.01 30.93 1.43
N TYR A 178 -7.74 31.39 2.66
CA TYR A 178 -8.62 32.32 3.39
C TYR A 178 -8.47 33.79 2.98
N GLY A 179 -7.63 34.06 1.98
CA GLY A 179 -7.12 35.40 1.66
C GLY A 179 -6.02 35.80 2.64
N GLN A 180 -4.99 36.50 2.15
CA GLN A 180 -3.82 36.93 2.92
C GLN A 180 -4.21 38.03 3.93
N LYS A 181 -4.81 37.63 5.06
CA LYS A 181 -5.31 38.52 6.11
C LYS A 181 -4.25 38.77 7.17
N ASN A 182 -3.35 37.82 7.36
CA ASN A 182 -2.28 37.88 8.34
C ASN A 182 -0.96 38.28 7.68
N GLU A 183 -0.15 39.03 8.41
CA GLU A 183 1.16 39.49 7.95
C GLU A 183 2.13 38.31 7.76
N LEU A 184 2.90 38.38 6.67
CA LEU A 184 4.00 37.46 6.40
C LEU A 184 5.23 37.91 7.20
N LEU A 185 5.43 37.30 8.36
CA LEU A 185 6.58 37.55 9.23
C LEU A 185 7.58 36.42 9.11
N MET A 186 8.86 36.75 8.93
CA MET A 186 9.94 35.76 8.99
C MET A 186 11.10 36.32 9.83
N ASN A 187 11.33 35.70 10.98
CA ASN A 187 12.39 36.01 11.92
C ASN A 187 13.20 34.74 12.26
N ILE A 188 13.81 34.14 11.24
CA ILE A 188 14.68 32.97 11.38
C ILE A 188 16.11 33.48 11.61
N PRO A 189 16.79 33.12 12.73
CA PRO A 189 18.16 33.54 12.99
C PRO A 189 19.13 33.09 11.89
N GLU A 190 20.14 33.90 11.56
CA GLU A 190 21.16 33.53 10.56
C GLU A 190 21.84 32.19 10.89
N SER A 191 22.05 31.91 12.18
CA SER A 191 22.61 30.64 12.67
C SER A 191 21.77 29.41 12.34
N SER A 192 20.47 29.57 12.07
CA SER A 192 19.53 28.48 11.78
C SER A 192 19.30 28.27 10.28
N ILE A 193 19.82 29.13 9.40
CA ILE A 193 19.60 29.02 7.95
C ILE A 193 20.15 27.70 7.40
N ASN A 194 21.38 27.33 7.77
CA ASN A 194 22.00 26.11 7.28
C ASN A 194 21.22 24.86 7.73
N GLU A 195 20.70 24.87 8.97
CA GLU A 195 19.83 23.82 9.46
C GLU A 195 18.54 23.74 8.63
N PHE A 196 17.92 24.88 8.33
CA PHE A 196 16.70 24.96 7.53
C PHE A 196 16.90 24.45 6.09
N ILE A 197 18.03 24.80 5.46
CA ILE A 197 18.44 24.29 4.15
C ILE A 197 18.65 22.76 4.20
N ASN A 198 19.36 22.27 5.22
CA ASN A 198 19.63 20.85 5.38
C ASN A 198 18.35 20.03 5.60
N LEU A 199 17.44 20.52 6.45
CA LEU A 199 16.14 19.88 6.67
C LEU A 199 15.29 19.88 5.40
N THR A 200 15.25 20.99 4.65
CA THR A 200 14.57 21.06 3.36
C THR A 200 15.16 20.06 2.35
N SER A 201 16.48 19.95 2.28
CA SER A 201 17.20 19.00 1.42
C SER A 201 16.93 17.54 1.80
N ALA A 202 16.86 17.26 3.10
CA ALA A 202 16.52 15.94 3.62
C ALA A 202 15.07 15.56 3.30
N ILE A 203 14.11 16.48 3.52
CA ILE A 203 12.70 16.29 3.13
C ILE A 203 12.60 15.97 1.64
N LYS A 204 13.27 16.75 0.78
CA LYS A 204 13.31 16.48 -0.67
C LYS A 204 13.83 15.08 -0.96
N THR A 205 14.95 14.71 -0.35
CA THR A 205 15.61 13.41 -0.57
C THR A 205 14.70 12.25 -0.17
N TYR A 206 14.09 12.30 1.02
CA TYR A 206 13.17 11.26 1.47
C TYR A 206 11.90 11.22 0.62
N ARG A 207 11.37 12.38 0.20
CA ARG A 207 10.23 12.43 -0.71
C ARG A 207 10.54 11.83 -2.08
N THR A 208 11.73 12.09 -2.64
CA THR A 208 12.18 11.47 -3.90
C THR A 208 12.31 9.96 -3.75
N LYS A 209 12.83 9.46 -2.63
CA LYS A 209 12.85 8.00 -2.36
C LYS A 209 11.46 7.42 -2.22
N THR A 210 10.59 8.07 -1.46
CA THR A 210 9.19 7.67 -1.30
C THR A 210 8.46 7.64 -2.64
N GLU A 211 8.71 8.60 -3.55
CA GLU A 211 8.12 8.59 -4.90
C GLU A 211 8.54 7.36 -5.72
N VAL A 212 9.80 6.92 -5.61
CA VAL A 212 10.27 5.68 -6.25
C VAL A 212 9.54 4.47 -5.68
N GLU A 213 9.41 4.38 -4.35
CA GLU A 213 8.68 3.28 -3.72
C GLU A 213 7.19 3.29 -4.06
N TYR A 214 6.56 4.47 -4.20
CA TYR A 214 5.17 4.61 -4.66
C TYR A 214 4.97 4.10 -6.08
N LYS A 215 5.92 4.37 -7.00
CA LYS A 215 5.86 3.84 -8.38
C LYS A 215 5.93 2.32 -8.38
N GLU A 216 6.83 1.75 -7.58
CA GLU A 216 6.96 0.30 -7.48
C GLU A 216 5.74 -0.34 -6.81
N GLN A 217 5.20 0.26 -5.76
CA GLN A 217 3.97 -0.19 -5.11
C GLN A 217 2.80 -0.21 -6.10
N LEU A 218 2.64 0.85 -6.89
CA LEU A 218 1.58 0.95 -7.91
C LEU A 218 1.74 -0.14 -8.98
N ARG A 219 2.97 -0.36 -9.46
CA ARG A 219 3.28 -1.42 -10.42
C ARG A 219 2.93 -2.81 -9.88
N LEU A 220 3.26 -3.09 -8.62
CA LEU A 220 2.91 -4.36 -7.97
C LEU A 220 1.39 -4.48 -7.81
N ALA A 221 0.70 -3.40 -7.44
CA ALA A 221 -0.76 -3.37 -7.32
C ALA A 221 -1.45 -3.74 -8.63
N GLU A 222 -1.02 -3.12 -9.73
CA GLU A 222 -1.60 -3.32 -11.06
C GLU A 222 -1.37 -4.74 -11.58
N ASN A 223 -0.16 -5.29 -11.38
CA ASN A 223 0.15 -6.66 -11.79
C ASN A 223 -0.63 -7.72 -11.00
N LEU A 224 -0.72 -7.54 -9.68
CA LEU A 224 -1.48 -8.44 -8.82
C LEU A 224 -2.97 -8.36 -9.15
N LYS A 225 -3.50 -7.15 -9.34
CA LYS A 225 -4.88 -6.94 -9.77
C LYS A 225 -5.17 -7.68 -11.08
N GLN A 226 -4.33 -7.49 -12.10
CA GLN A 226 -4.49 -8.16 -13.39
C GLN A 226 -4.49 -9.69 -13.23
N SER A 227 -3.55 -10.23 -12.45
CA SER A 227 -3.44 -11.67 -12.21
C SER A 227 -4.67 -12.24 -11.49
N LEU A 228 -5.20 -11.51 -10.49
CA LEU A 228 -6.45 -11.88 -9.80
C LEU A 228 -7.66 -11.82 -10.76
N THR A 229 -7.77 -10.76 -11.55
CA THR A 229 -8.84 -10.58 -12.54
C THR A 229 -8.85 -11.72 -13.56
N ASP A 230 -7.69 -12.09 -14.09
CA ASP A 230 -7.55 -13.14 -15.10
C ASP A 230 -7.83 -14.53 -14.52
N SER A 231 -7.20 -14.87 -13.38
CA SER A 231 -7.33 -16.21 -12.76
C SER A 231 -8.72 -16.49 -12.20
N TYR A 232 -9.47 -15.46 -11.79
CA TYR A 232 -10.81 -15.60 -11.20
C TYR A 232 -11.94 -15.07 -12.07
N HIS A 233 -11.65 -14.71 -13.34
CA HIS A 233 -12.64 -14.22 -14.31
C HIS A 233 -13.51 -13.08 -13.76
N LEU A 234 -12.88 -12.14 -13.08
CA LEU A 234 -13.55 -11.00 -12.47
C LEU A 234 -13.83 -9.95 -13.57
N ASN A 235 -15.06 -9.44 -13.65
CA ASN A 235 -15.41 -8.34 -14.57
C ASN A 235 -15.19 -6.97 -13.92
#